data_AF-A0A831X8A9-F1
#
_entry.id   AF-A0A831X8A9-F1
#
_cell.length_a   1.000
_cell.length_b   1.000
_cell.length_c   1.000
_cell.angle_alpha   90.00
_cell.angle_beta   90.00
_cell.angle_gamma   90.00
#
_symmetry.space_group_name_H-M   'P 1'
#
loop_
_entity.id
_entity.type
_entity.pdbx_description
1 polymer ?
#
loop_
_entity_poly.entity_id
_entity_poly.type
_entity_poly.pdbx_seq_one_letter_code
_entity_poly.pdbx_strand_id
1 'polypeptide(L)'
;MRIRIVTPAPPRSQSGNRITALRWARLLRQLGHRVAVATEYRRARCDLLVVLHARRGYPSVRRFRRLRPGVPLVVALTGTDLNRDLPRDRRARRSLELADRIVVLHPLAAERVPPELRGKVRVIRQSAVAPRAAATEPRGAFDVCVLGHLRPVKDPFRAAMAVRRLPDDSRLRVVHVGAALTPAMAARARAEEARNPRYRW
;
A
#
# COMPACT_ATOMS: atom_id res chain seq x y z
N MET A 1 -9.33 24.37 -4.32
CA MET A 1 -8.04 24.03 -4.96
C MET A 1 -8.22 22.96 -6.04
N ARG A 2 -7.33 22.94 -7.04
CA ARG A 2 -7.08 21.87 -8.01
C ARG A 2 -5.96 20.97 -7.49
N ILE A 3 -6.29 19.78 -7.03
CA ILE A 3 -5.35 18.81 -6.45
C ILE A 3 -5.11 17.68 -7.44
N ARG A 4 -3.86 17.25 -7.57
CA ARG A 4 -3.52 16.05 -8.31
C ARG A 4 -2.92 15.00 -7.39
N ILE A 5 -3.42 13.78 -7.47
CA ILE A 5 -2.84 12.62 -6.81
C ILE A 5 -2.16 11.74 -7.87
N VAL A 6 -0.89 11.44 -7.68
CA VAL A 6 -0.13 10.48 -8.49
C VAL A 6 0.05 9.20 -7.70
N THR A 7 -0.26 8.07 -8.30
CA THR A 7 -0.09 6.74 -7.69
C THR A 7 0.52 5.79 -8.71
N PRO A 8 1.50 4.93 -8.35
CA PRO A 8 2.10 3.99 -9.30
C PRO A 8 1.15 2.88 -9.75
N ALA A 9 -0.06 2.81 -9.19
CA ALA A 9 -1.04 1.79 -9.50
C ALA A 9 -2.01 2.24 -10.61
N PRO A 10 -2.19 1.43 -11.66
CA PRO A 10 -3.02 1.80 -12.81
C PRO A 10 -4.51 1.91 -12.46
N PRO A 11 -5.32 2.55 -13.33
CA PRO A 11 -6.77 2.51 -13.23
C PRO A 11 -7.30 1.07 -13.06
N ARG A 12 -8.38 0.92 -12.28
CA ARG A 12 -9.02 -0.37 -11.96
C ARG A 12 -8.18 -1.36 -11.14
N SER A 13 -6.93 -1.04 -10.79
CA SER A 13 -6.13 -1.86 -9.87
C SER A 13 -6.76 -1.94 -8.47
N GLN A 14 -6.77 -3.13 -7.88
CA GLN A 14 -7.15 -3.34 -6.47
C GLN A 14 -5.98 -3.18 -5.49
N SER A 15 -4.82 -2.71 -5.95
CA SER A 15 -3.66 -2.54 -5.06
C SER A 15 -3.90 -1.46 -4.00
N GLY A 16 -3.29 -1.61 -2.83
CA GLY A 16 -3.44 -0.67 -1.72
C GLY A 16 -3.11 0.79 -2.08
N ASN A 17 -2.14 1.03 -2.97
CA ASN A 17 -1.80 2.37 -3.46
C ASN A 17 -2.95 2.98 -4.29
N ARG A 18 -3.67 2.18 -5.08
CA ARG A 18 -4.81 2.67 -5.86
C ARG A 18 -6.00 2.97 -4.94
N ILE A 19 -6.31 2.04 -4.04
CA ILE A 19 -7.40 2.21 -3.06
C ILE A 19 -7.15 3.47 -2.20
N THR A 20 -5.92 3.68 -1.72
CA THR A 20 -5.55 4.88 -0.97
C THR A 20 -5.74 6.15 -1.79
N ALA A 21 -5.25 6.18 -3.04
CA ALA A 21 -5.39 7.33 -3.92
C ALA A 21 -6.86 7.72 -4.17
N LEU A 22 -7.71 6.73 -4.46
CA LEU A 22 -9.14 6.96 -4.71
C LEU A 22 -9.86 7.42 -3.45
N ARG A 23 -9.51 6.86 -2.30
CA ARG A 23 -10.09 7.26 -1.03
C ARG A 23 -9.72 8.69 -0.66
N TRP A 24 -8.45 9.06 -0.77
CA TRP A 24 -8.00 10.43 -0.54
C TRP A 24 -8.64 11.39 -1.54
N ALA A 25 -8.77 10.99 -2.81
CA ALA A 25 -9.48 11.80 -3.81
C ALA A 25 -10.94 12.07 -3.40
N ARG A 26 -11.64 11.04 -2.91
CA ARG A 26 -13.02 11.20 -2.42
C ARG A 26 -13.10 12.17 -1.24
N LEU A 27 -12.25 11.98 -0.22
CA LEU A 27 -12.25 12.86 0.97
C LEU A 27 -11.96 14.31 0.60
N LEU A 28 -10.95 14.55 -0.24
CA LEU A 28 -10.60 15.90 -0.69
C LEU A 28 -11.71 16.53 -1.55
N ARG A 29 -12.44 15.75 -2.33
CA ARG A 29 -13.63 16.24 -3.07
C ARG A 29 -14.77 16.62 -2.14
N GLN A 30 -15.01 15.85 -1.08
CA GLN A 30 -16.01 16.18 -0.06
C GLN A 30 -15.68 17.49 0.67
N LEU A 31 -14.40 17.84 0.77
CA LEU A 31 -13.92 19.14 1.27
C LEU A 31 -13.98 20.27 0.22
N GLY A 32 -14.67 20.08 -0.90
CA GLY A 32 -14.86 21.11 -1.93
C GLY A 32 -13.69 21.29 -2.90
N HIS A 33 -12.77 20.33 -3.03
CA HIS A 33 -11.65 20.42 -3.96
C HIS A 33 -11.88 19.68 -5.29
N ARG A 34 -11.26 20.18 -6.37
CA ARG A 34 -11.23 19.50 -7.67
C ARG A 34 -10.03 18.54 -7.68
N VAL A 35 -10.27 17.24 -7.79
CA VAL A 35 -9.21 16.22 -7.66
C VAL A 35 -9.12 15.31 -8.87
N ALA A 36 -7.92 15.16 -9.43
CA ALA A 36 -7.59 14.20 -10.48
C ALA A 36 -6.57 13.16 -9.99
N VAL A 37 -6.80 11.89 -10.32
CA VAL A 37 -5.87 10.78 -10.01
C VAL A 37 -5.21 10.31 -11.29
N ALA A 38 -3.87 10.29 -11.30
CA ALA A 38 -3.06 9.87 -12.44
C ALA A 38 -2.00 8.86 -12.02
N THR A 39 -1.44 8.13 -12.98
CA THR A 39 -0.27 7.27 -12.75
C THR A 39 1.06 8.03 -12.83
N GLU A 40 1.05 9.17 -13.51
CA GLU A 40 2.23 10.00 -13.72
C GLU A 40 1.84 11.50 -13.77
N TYR A 41 2.76 12.37 -13.36
CA TYR A 41 2.65 13.79 -13.60
C TYR A 41 3.08 14.19 -15.02
N ARG A 42 2.11 14.60 -15.86
CA ARG A 42 2.34 15.09 -17.23
C ARG A 42 2.13 16.61 -17.40
N ARG A 43 2.75 17.43 -16.55
CA ARG A 43 2.77 18.93 -16.66
C ARG A 43 1.46 19.68 -16.40
N ALA A 44 0.34 19.00 -16.16
CA ALA A 44 -0.93 19.69 -15.89
C ALA A 44 -0.84 20.67 -14.69
N ARG A 45 -1.43 21.86 -14.82
CA ARG A 45 -1.49 22.84 -13.73
C ARG A 45 -2.30 22.30 -12.54
N CYS A 46 -1.82 22.51 -11.33
CA CYS A 46 -2.50 22.20 -10.08
C CYS A 46 -1.95 23.09 -8.96
N ASP A 47 -2.70 23.20 -7.88
CA ASP A 47 -2.37 23.99 -6.69
C ASP A 47 -1.68 23.12 -5.62
N LEU A 48 -1.78 21.78 -5.75
CA LEU A 48 -1.13 20.79 -4.90
C LEU A 48 -0.91 19.50 -5.69
N LEU A 49 0.30 18.94 -5.60
CA LEU A 49 0.60 17.58 -6.03
C LEU A 49 0.80 16.67 -4.81
N VAL A 50 0.06 15.56 -4.76
CA VAL A 50 0.25 14.47 -3.81
C VAL A 50 0.80 13.28 -4.57
N VAL A 51 1.94 12.73 -4.16
CA VAL A 51 2.56 11.55 -4.78
C VAL A 51 2.60 10.41 -3.78
N LEU A 52 1.89 9.32 -4.10
CA LEU A 52 1.97 8.07 -3.37
C LEU A 52 3.18 7.28 -3.87
N HIS A 53 3.95 6.73 -2.93
CA HIS A 53 5.14 5.94 -3.15
C HIS A 53 6.37 6.77 -3.58
N ALA A 54 7.32 7.01 -2.66
CA ALA A 54 8.48 7.86 -2.87
C ALA A 54 9.39 7.37 -4.01
N ARG A 55 9.72 6.08 -4.05
CA ARG A 55 10.59 5.52 -5.11
C ARG A 55 9.92 5.55 -6.47
N ARG A 56 8.74 4.91 -6.59
CA ARG A 56 8.05 4.77 -7.88
C ARG A 56 7.50 6.10 -8.41
N GLY A 57 7.16 7.02 -7.51
CA GLY A 57 6.70 8.37 -7.83
C GLY A 57 7.82 9.35 -8.19
N TYR A 58 9.10 8.99 -8.00
CA TYR A 58 10.24 9.89 -8.20
C TYR A 58 10.25 10.64 -9.55
N PRO A 59 9.96 10.01 -10.70
CA PRO A 59 9.91 10.74 -11.97
C PRO A 59 8.91 11.90 -11.97
N SER A 60 7.77 11.72 -11.30
CA SER A 60 6.73 12.75 -11.14
C SER A 60 7.16 13.83 -10.16
N VAL A 61 7.74 13.45 -9.02
CA VAL A 61 8.28 14.38 -8.00
C VAL A 61 9.33 15.30 -8.62
N ARG A 62 10.36 14.71 -9.25
CA ARG A 62 11.45 15.46 -9.90
C ARG A 62 10.93 16.41 -10.96
N ARG A 63 10.04 15.91 -11.83
CA ARG A 63 9.46 16.72 -12.91
C ARG A 63 8.59 17.85 -12.37
N PHE A 64 7.81 17.60 -11.32
CA PHE A 64 6.96 18.62 -10.70
C PHE A 64 7.78 19.73 -10.08
N ARG A 65 8.75 19.39 -9.21
CA ARG A 65 9.58 20.40 -8.53
C ARG A 65 10.35 21.28 -9.52
N ARG A 66 10.86 20.69 -10.61
CA ARG A 66 11.53 21.45 -11.68
C ARG A 66 10.61 22.44 -12.39
N LEU A 67 9.37 22.04 -12.69
CA LEU A 67 8.45 22.86 -13.48
C LEU A 67 7.62 23.83 -12.63
N ARG A 68 7.48 23.56 -11.33
CA ARG A 68 6.56 24.25 -10.41
C ARG A 68 7.19 24.39 -9.02
N PRO A 69 8.35 25.06 -8.88
CA PRO A 69 9.13 25.07 -7.63
C PRO A 69 8.38 25.63 -6.43
N GLY A 70 7.47 26.59 -6.61
CA GLY A 70 6.68 27.19 -5.53
C GLY A 70 5.34 26.52 -5.22
N VAL A 71 4.97 25.43 -5.91
CA VAL A 71 3.68 24.77 -5.67
C VAL A 71 3.87 23.63 -4.65
N PRO A 72 3.00 23.51 -3.62
CA PRO A 72 3.08 22.44 -2.63
C PRO A 72 3.16 21.03 -3.22
N LEU A 73 4.12 20.26 -2.72
CA LEU A 73 4.36 18.85 -3.02
C LEU A 73 4.32 18.02 -1.74
N VAL A 74 3.38 17.09 -1.70
CA VAL A 74 3.27 16.08 -0.64
C VAL A 74 3.73 14.73 -1.17
N VAL A 75 4.62 14.05 -0.46
CA VAL A 75 4.98 12.65 -0.73
C VAL A 75 4.46 11.77 0.38
N ALA A 76 3.62 10.80 0.04
CA ALA A 76 3.10 9.81 0.96
C ALA A 76 3.91 8.52 0.85
N LEU A 77 4.58 8.15 1.95
CA LEU A 77 5.30 6.90 2.08
C LEU A 77 4.32 5.73 2.19
N THR A 78 4.48 4.72 1.35
CA THR A 78 3.65 3.50 1.39
C THR A 78 4.50 2.27 1.71
N GLY A 79 3.86 1.10 1.88
CA GLY A 79 4.46 -0.05 2.55
C GLY A 79 5.86 -0.47 2.05
N THR A 80 6.13 -0.43 0.75
CA THR A 80 7.46 -0.80 0.22
C THR A 80 8.52 0.29 0.35
N ASP A 81 8.14 1.57 0.44
CA ASP A 81 9.12 2.63 0.65
C ASP A 81 9.84 2.44 1.98
N LEU A 82 9.08 2.15 3.04
CA LEU A 82 9.57 2.06 4.41
C LEU A 82 10.38 0.80 4.69
N ASN A 83 10.01 -0.33 4.09
CA ASN A 83 10.60 -1.63 4.40
C ASN A 83 11.76 -2.02 3.49
N ARG A 84 11.86 -1.41 2.30
CA ARG A 84 12.79 -1.85 1.26
C ARG A 84 13.54 -0.70 0.62
N ASP A 85 12.84 0.36 0.23
CA ASP A 85 13.39 1.32 -0.72
C ASP A 85 14.18 2.45 -0.04
N LEU A 86 13.69 3.05 1.06
CA LEU A 86 14.37 4.17 1.72
C LEU A 86 15.83 3.87 2.13
N PRO A 87 16.16 2.68 2.68
CA PRO A 87 17.54 2.39 3.06
C PRO A 87 18.51 2.20 1.87
N ARG A 88 18.00 1.94 0.65
CA ARG A 88 18.82 1.46 -0.47
C ARG A 88 18.70 2.29 -1.75
N ASP A 89 17.66 3.11 -1.89
CA ASP A 89 17.35 3.80 -3.13
C ASP A 89 17.44 5.32 -2.99
N ARG A 90 18.45 5.90 -3.64
CA ARG A 90 18.68 7.35 -3.68
C ARG A 90 17.47 8.13 -4.23
N ARG A 91 16.67 7.54 -5.11
CA ARG A 91 15.46 8.17 -5.67
C ARG A 91 14.37 8.30 -4.61
N ALA A 92 14.24 7.32 -3.71
CA ALA A 92 13.29 7.39 -2.61
C ALA A 92 13.67 8.54 -1.66
N ARG A 93 14.95 8.64 -1.27
CA ARG A 93 15.46 9.75 -0.43
C ARG A 93 15.26 11.10 -1.11
N ARG A 94 15.64 11.21 -2.39
CA ARG A 94 15.50 12.46 -3.15
C ARG A 94 14.05 12.91 -3.28
N SER A 95 13.09 11.99 -3.40
CA SER A 95 11.67 12.34 -3.37
C SER A 95 11.25 13.02 -2.06
N LEU A 96 11.80 12.59 -0.93
CA LEU A 96 11.51 13.18 0.39
C LEU A 96 12.18 14.54 0.58
N GLU A 97 13.42 14.69 0.12
CA GLU A 97 14.13 15.98 0.13
C GLU A 97 13.35 17.04 -0.65
N LEU A 98 12.84 16.67 -1.82
CA LEU A 98 12.08 17.57 -2.71
C LEU A 98 10.66 17.86 -2.22
N ALA A 99 10.11 17.08 -1.27
CA ALA A 99 8.76 17.28 -0.76
C ALA A 99 8.71 18.42 0.27
N ASP A 100 7.57 19.12 0.33
CA ASP A 100 7.28 20.10 1.39
C ASP A 100 6.72 19.42 2.63
N ARG A 101 5.92 18.36 2.42
CA ARG A 101 5.39 17.50 3.50
C ARG A 101 5.52 16.03 3.13
N ILE A 102 5.77 15.22 4.15
CA ILE A 102 5.87 13.77 4.04
C ILE A 102 4.73 13.16 4.85
N VAL A 103 3.86 12.38 4.21
CA VAL A 103 2.79 11.67 4.93
C VAL A 103 3.24 10.24 5.20
N VAL A 104 3.10 9.80 6.44
CA VAL A 104 3.28 8.40 6.86
C VAL A 104 2.00 7.86 7.48
N LEU A 105 1.80 6.54 7.40
CA LEU A 105 0.52 5.90 7.73
C LEU A 105 0.44 5.32 9.15
N HIS A 106 1.55 5.36 9.90
CA HIS A 106 1.62 4.97 11.31
C HIS A 106 2.84 5.65 11.98
N PRO A 107 2.86 5.82 13.31
CA PRO A 107 3.95 6.52 14.01
C PRO A 107 5.35 5.91 13.78
N LEU A 108 5.49 4.59 13.86
CA LEU A 108 6.78 3.91 13.65
C LEU A 108 7.38 4.14 12.24
N ALA A 109 6.58 4.56 11.26
CA ALA A 109 7.10 4.90 9.94
C ALA A 109 7.86 6.24 9.94
N ALA A 110 7.54 7.15 10.85
CA ALA A 110 8.24 8.42 11.00
C ALA A 110 9.70 8.21 11.44
N GLU A 111 9.95 7.20 12.27
CA GLU A 111 11.30 6.84 12.73
C GLU A 111 12.21 6.40 11.58
N ARG A 112 11.63 5.82 10.52
CA ARG A 112 12.34 5.39 9.32
C ARG A 112 12.62 6.51 8.31
N VAL A 113 12.07 7.70 8.53
CA VAL A 113 12.42 8.88 7.74
C VAL A 113 13.76 9.42 8.26
N PRO A 114 14.70 9.81 7.36
CA PRO A 114 15.96 10.42 7.76
C PRO A 114 15.74 11.56 8.77
N PRO A 115 16.52 11.62 9.87
CA PRO A 115 16.32 12.59 10.96
C PRO A 115 16.12 14.04 10.46
N GLU A 116 16.92 14.46 9.49
CA GLU A 116 16.89 15.79 8.88
C GLU A 116 15.58 16.12 8.14
N LEU A 117 14.79 15.11 7.76
CA LEU A 117 13.52 15.27 7.07
C LEU A 117 12.29 15.07 7.99
N ARG A 118 12.49 14.67 9.26
CA ARG A 118 11.39 14.36 10.19
C ARG A 118 10.48 15.57 10.47
N GLY A 119 11.01 16.80 10.42
CA GLY A 119 10.20 18.02 10.55
C GLY A 119 9.10 18.18 9.47
N LYS A 120 9.28 17.53 8.30
CA LYS A 120 8.29 17.51 7.22
C LYS A 120 7.19 16.46 7.43
N VAL A 121 7.36 15.53 8.38
CA VAL A 121 6.51 14.36 8.54
C VAL A 121 5.18 14.72 9.19
N ARG A 122 4.10 14.13 8.67
CA ARG A 122 2.76 14.12 9.26
C ARG A 122 2.25 12.68 9.28
N VAL A 123 1.88 12.21 10.47
CA VAL A 123 1.30 10.88 10.64
C VAL A 123 -0.20 10.96 10.39
N ILE A 124 -0.68 10.31 9.34
CA ILE A 124 -2.11 10.18 9.03
C ILE A 124 -2.45 8.70 9.02
N ARG A 125 -3.02 8.22 10.13
CA ARG A 125 -3.43 6.82 10.27
C ARG A 125 -4.49 6.46 9.24
N GLN A 126 -4.37 5.29 8.64
CA GLN A 126 -5.43 4.77 7.77
C GLN A 126 -6.59 4.30 8.64
N SER A 127 -7.78 4.87 8.43
CA SER A 127 -9.02 4.32 9.00
C SER A 127 -9.67 3.30 8.07
N ALA A 128 -10.66 2.57 8.53
CA ALA A 128 -11.54 1.75 7.69
C ALA A 128 -12.98 2.00 8.14
N VAL A 129 -13.94 1.83 7.23
CA VAL A 129 -15.35 1.81 7.63
C VAL A 129 -15.65 0.39 8.10
N ALA A 130 -16.26 0.26 9.29
CA ALA A 130 -16.67 -1.03 9.80
C ALA A 130 -17.67 -1.69 8.83
N PRO A 131 -17.62 -3.03 8.67
CA PRO A 131 -18.67 -3.76 7.95
C PRO A 131 -20.05 -3.43 8.52
N ARG A 132 -21.07 -3.34 7.66
CA ARG A 132 -22.44 -3.00 8.07
C ARG A 132 -23.14 -4.11 8.86
N ALA A 133 -22.68 -5.35 8.71
CA ALA A 133 -23.24 -6.51 9.39
C ALA A 133 -22.12 -7.32 10.05
N ALA A 134 -22.46 -7.95 11.18
CA ALA A 134 -21.60 -8.96 11.79
C ALA A 134 -21.47 -10.16 10.85
N ALA A 135 -20.29 -10.75 10.79
CA ALA A 135 -20.11 -12.01 10.08
C ALA A 135 -20.92 -13.10 10.80
N THR A 136 -21.64 -13.92 10.03
CA THR A 136 -22.22 -15.15 10.57
C THR A 136 -21.09 -16.11 10.94
N GLU A 137 -21.16 -16.69 12.14
CA GLU A 137 -20.16 -17.69 12.56
C GLU A 137 -20.22 -18.92 11.64
N PRO A 138 -19.11 -19.32 11.01
CA PRO A 138 -19.07 -20.54 10.24
C PRO A 138 -19.33 -21.74 11.16
N ARG A 139 -20.35 -22.54 10.85
CA ARG A 139 -20.52 -23.86 11.49
C ARG A 139 -19.57 -24.83 10.80
N GLY A 140 -18.76 -25.57 11.56
CA GLY A 140 -17.97 -26.68 10.98
C GLY A 140 -16.46 -26.52 11.02
N ALA A 141 -15.93 -25.30 10.92
CA ALA A 141 -14.50 -25.04 10.87
C ALA A 141 -14.15 -23.67 11.45
N PHE A 142 -12.91 -23.51 11.90
CA PHE A 142 -12.37 -22.22 12.32
C PHE A 142 -11.52 -21.64 11.17
N ASP A 143 -12.07 -20.68 10.43
CA ASP A 143 -11.42 -20.11 9.26
C ASP A 143 -10.51 -18.93 9.63
N VAL A 144 -9.22 -19.06 9.32
CA VAL A 144 -8.22 -17.99 9.40
C VAL A 144 -8.02 -17.40 8.01
N CYS A 145 -8.46 -16.16 7.81
CA CYS A 145 -8.28 -15.46 6.54
C CYS A 145 -6.89 -14.81 6.46
N VAL A 146 -6.11 -15.18 5.44
CA VAL A 146 -4.87 -14.48 5.08
C VAL A 146 -5.14 -13.61 3.85
N LEU A 147 -5.36 -12.32 4.07
CA LEU A 147 -5.70 -11.38 3.00
C LEU A 147 -4.44 -10.72 2.41
N GLY A 148 -4.07 -11.12 1.19
CA GLY A 148 -3.09 -10.40 0.40
C GLY A 148 -2.42 -11.19 -0.69
N HIS A 149 -2.11 -10.51 -1.80
CA HIS A 149 -1.35 -11.07 -2.92
C HIS A 149 -0.05 -11.77 -2.49
N LEU A 150 0.27 -12.89 -3.14
CA LEU A 150 1.45 -13.69 -2.86
C LEU A 150 2.71 -12.93 -3.31
N ARG A 151 3.50 -12.47 -2.33
CA ARG A 151 4.75 -11.74 -2.54
C ARG A 151 5.77 -12.12 -1.46
N PRO A 152 7.06 -12.30 -1.80
CA PRO A 152 8.08 -12.71 -0.82
C PRO A 152 8.11 -11.87 0.46
N VAL A 153 7.95 -10.54 0.32
CA VAL A 153 7.97 -9.60 1.46
C VAL A 153 6.84 -9.81 2.47
N LYS A 154 5.78 -10.55 2.09
CA LYS A 154 4.66 -10.88 2.98
C LYS A 154 4.80 -12.24 3.64
N ASP A 155 5.83 -13.01 3.27
CA ASP A 155 5.98 -14.42 3.63
C ASP A 155 4.64 -15.20 3.55
N PRO A 156 4.04 -15.26 2.34
CA PRO A 156 2.62 -15.55 2.18
C PRO A 156 2.23 -16.97 2.63
N PHE A 157 3.19 -17.90 2.67
CA PHE A 157 2.95 -19.29 3.04
C PHE A 157 3.21 -19.58 4.53
N ARG A 158 3.59 -18.58 5.33
CA ARG A 158 3.90 -18.78 6.76
C ARG A 158 2.73 -19.40 7.52
N ALA A 159 1.51 -18.91 7.28
CA ALA A 159 0.30 -19.46 7.88
C ALA A 159 0.07 -20.92 7.45
N ALA A 160 0.21 -21.22 6.16
CA ALA A 160 0.10 -22.59 5.64
C ALA A 160 1.10 -23.55 6.32
N MET A 161 2.36 -23.13 6.46
CA MET A 161 3.39 -23.93 7.14
C MET A 161 3.10 -24.12 8.63
N ALA A 162 2.56 -23.10 9.30
CA ALA A 162 2.27 -23.16 10.74
C ALA A 162 1.17 -24.18 11.07
N VAL A 163 0.11 -24.25 10.25
CA VAL A 163 -1.05 -25.13 10.53
C VAL A 163 -0.77 -26.63 10.37
N ARG A 164 0.37 -26.98 9.78
CA ARG A 164 0.87 -28.37 9.74
C ARG A 164 1.26 -28.92 11.11
N ARG A 165 1.51 -28.04 12.09
CA ARG A 165 1.88 -28.42 13.45
C ARG A 165 0.67 -28.62 14.37
N LEU A 166 -0.55 -28.41 13.85
CA LEU A 166 -1.76 -28.61 14.65
C LEU A 166 -2.12 -30.10 14.71
N PRO A 167 -2.67 -30.58 15.84
CA PRO A 167 -3.21 -31.93 15.98
C PRO A 167 -4.18 -32.29 14.86
N ASP A 168 -4.30 -33.57 14.50
CA ASP A 168 -5.11 -34.03 13.36
C ASP A 168 -6.61 -33.67 13.50
N ASP A 169 -7.13 -33.63 14.73
CA ASP A 169 -8.50 -33.25 15.07
C ASP A 169 -8.77 -31.73 15.00
N SER A 170 -7.76 -30.91 14.73
CA SER A 170 -7.92 -29.47 14.57
C SER A 170 -8.77 -29.11 13.35
N ARG A 171 -9.83 -28.35 13.60
CA ARG A 171 -10.79 -27.85 12.60
C ARG A 171 -10.39 -26.52 11.95
N LEU A 172 -9.16 -26.06 12.18
CA LEU A 172 -8.67 -24.80 11.65
C LEU A 172 -8.35 -24.92 10.15
N ARG A 173 -8.80 -23.94 9.36
CA ARG A 173 -8.45 -23.81 7.95
C ARG A 173 -7.93 -22.41 7.65
N VAL A 174 -6.89 -22.32 6.83
CA VAL A 174 -6.37 -21.07 6.30
C VAL A 174 -6.99 -20.83 4.94
N VAL A 175 -7.71 -19.72 4.80
CA VAL A 175 -8.24 -19.23 3.53
C VAL A 175 -7.42 -18.03 3.09
N HIS A 176 -6.59 -18.20 2.06
CA HIS A 176 -5.67 -17.19 1.60
C HIS A 176 -6.25 -16.43 0.41
N VAL A 177 -6.84 -15.25 0.64
CA VAL A 177 -7.40 -14.43 -0.44
C VAL A 177 -6.33 -13.52 -1.05
N GLY A 178 -5.98 -13.73 -2.32
CA GLY A 178 -5.23 -12.76 -3.11
C GLY A 178 -4.42 -13.35 -4.27
N ALA A 179 -4.36 -12.63 -5.39
CA ALA A 179 -3.64 -13.09 -6.58
C ALA A 179 -2.13 -13.40 -6.36
N ALA A 180 -1.63 -14.38 -7.09
CA ALA A 180 -0.22 -14.63 -7.28
C ALA A 180 0.34 -13.64 -8.30
N LEU A 181 1.37 -12.88 -7.93
CA LEU A 181 1.93 -11.88 -8.85
C LEU A 181 3.01 -12.45 -9.79
N THR A 182 3.34 -13.73 -9.65
CA THR A 182 4.26 -14.45 -10.54
C THR A 182 3.79 -15.89 -10.75
N PRO A 183 4.13 -16.51 -11.90
CA PRO A 183 3.85 -17.93 -12.13
C PRO A 183 4.46 -18.84 -11.05
N ALA A 184 5.67 -18.53 -10.59
CA ALA A 184 6.33 -19.28 -9.52
C ALA A 184 5.55 -19.24 -8.19
N MET A 185 4.96 -18.08 -7.83
CA MET A 185 4.10 -17.98 -6.64
C MET A 185 2.81 -18.78 -6.81
N ALA A 186 2.22 -18.78 -8.00
CA ALA A 186 1.03 -19.57 -8.28
C ALA A 186 1.31 -21.08 -8.20
N ALA A 187 2.42 -21.54 -8.79
CA ALA A 187 2.85 -22.94 -8.70
C ALA A 187 3.09 -23.36 -7.25
N ARG A 188 3.79 -22.53 -6.46
CA ARG A 188 4.01 -22.80 -5.04
C ARG A 188 2.70 -22.87 -4.25
N ALA A 189 1.73 -22.00 -4.51
CA ALA A 189 0.45 -22.02 -3.82
C ALA A 189 -0.38 -23.26 -4.14
N ARG A 190 -0.44 -23.68 -5.42
CA ARG A 190 -1.10 -24.93 -5.81
C ARG A 190 -0.43 -26.16 -5.20
N ALA A 191 0.91 -26.18 -5.15
CA ALA A 191 1.65 -27.25 -4.50
C ALA A 191 1.40 -27.30 -2.98
N GLU A 192 1.23 -26.15 -2.33
CA GLU A 192 0.89 -26.07 -0.92
C GLU A 192 -0.53 -26.58 -0.67
N GLU A 193 -1.52 -26.10 -1.43
CA GLU A 193 -2.93 -26.52 -1.34
C GLU A 193 -3.10 -28.03 -1.56
N ALA A 194 -2.35 -28.62 -2.51
CA ALA A 194 -2.38 -30.07 -2.76
C ALA A 194 -1.79 -30.92 -1.61
N ARG A 195 -0.90 -30.37 -0.79
CA ARG A 195 -0.18 -31.10 0.27
C ARG A 195 -0.67 -30.77 1.68
N ASN A 196 -1.47 -29.73 1.82
CA ASN A 196 -1.91 -29.19 3.10
C ASN A 196 -3.43 -29.10 3.13
N PRO A 197 -4.13 -30.07 3.73
CA PRO A 197 -5.59 -30.12 3.72
C PRO A 197 -6.23 -28.94 4.46
N ARG A 198 -5.45 -28.19 5.25
CA ARG A 198 -5.89 -27.02 6.00
C ARG A 198 -5.60 -25.70 5.28
N TYR A 199 -5.04 -25.70 4.07
CA TYR A 199 -4.73 -24.46 3.35
C TYR A 199 -5.47 -24.41 2.01
N ARG A 200 -6.19 -23.31 1.79
CA ARG A 200 -6.90 -23.00 0.54
C ARG A 200 -6.47 -21.64 0.02
N TRP A 201 -6.13 -21.52 -1.26
CA TRP A 201 -5.71 -20.27 -1.90
C TRP A 201 -6.70 -19.76 -2.95
#